data_AF-A0A2T1DTP6-F1
#
_entry.id   AF-A0A2T1DTP6-F1
#
_cell.length_a   1.000
_cell.length_b   1.000
_cell.length_c   1.000
_cell.angle_alpha   90.00
_cell.angle_beta   90.00
_cell.angle_gamma   90.00
#
_symmetry.space_group_name_H-M   'P 1'
#
loop_
_entity.id
_entity.type
_entity.pdbx_description
1 polymer ?
#
loop_
_entity_poly.entity_id
_entity_poly.type
_entity_poly.pdbx_seq_one_letter_code
_entity_poly.pdbx_strand_id
1 'polypeptide(L)' 'MSHTESKTEAWYIVKQDNGQCSIVPGSEAESPKPEPQPEIEEPPALERWGPYASQSEAIARRVGLIRAGKCQPA' A
#
# COMPACT_ATOMS: atom_id res chain seq x y z
N MET A 1 2.73 -31.44 -1.85
CA MET A 1 3.25 -30.32 -2.66
C MET A 1 2.26 -29.17 -2.50
N SER A 2 2.67 -28.13 -1.77
CA SER A 2 1.78 -27.04 -1.35
C SER A 2 1.56 -26.08 -2.51
N HIS A 3 0.44 -26.22 -3.21
CA HIS A 3 -0.11 -25.12 -4.00
C HIS A 3 -0.88 -24.23 -3.03
N THR A 4 -0.30 -23.10 -2.66
CA THR A 4 -1.00 -22.04 -1.92
C THR A 4 -0.78 -20.72 -2.66
N GLU A 5 -1.91 -20.06 -2.93
CA GLU A 5 -2.07 -18.76 -3.56
C GLU A 5 -1.59 -18.65 -5.02
N SER A 6 -2.53 -18.73 -5.96
CA SER A 6 -2.43 -17.93 -7.18
C SER A 6 -2.56 -16.47 -6.74
N LYS A 7 -1.44 -15.92 -6.28
CA LYS A 7 -1.34 -14.54 -5.84
C LYS A 7 -1.44 -13.70 -7.09
N THR A 8 -2.66 -13.31 -7.45
CA THR A 8 -2.88 -12.21 -8.38
C THR A 8 -1.97 -11.09 -7.89
N GLU A 9 -0.96 -10.71 -8.66
CA GLU A 9 0.10 -9.78 -8.22
C GLU A 9 -0.53 -8.41 -7.93
N ALA A 10 -1.06 -8.28 -6.72
CA ALA A 10 -1.73 -7.08 -6.26
C ALA A 10 -0.65 -6.11 -5.78
N TRP A 11 -0.60 -4.91 -6.34
CA TRP A 11 0.35 -3.88 -5.92
C TRP A 11 -0.36 -2.78 -5.17
N TYR A 12 0.27 -2.26 -4.13
CA TYR A 12 -0.28 -1.19 -3.30
C TYR A 12 0.70 -0.03 -3.22
N ILE A 13 0.16 1.17 -3.09
CA ILE A 13 0.91 2.38 -2.77
C ILE A 13 0.62 2.70 -1.32
N VAL A 14 1.64 2.82 -0.48
CA VAL A 14 1.52 3.14 0.95
C VAL A 14 2.23 4.45 1.21
N LYS A 15 1.51 5.44 1.75
CA LYS A 15 2.08 6.69 2.21
C LYS A 15 2.88 6.47 3.49
N GLN A 16 4.10 6.94 3.48
CA GLN A 16 5.03 6.93 4.61
C GLN A 16 4.87 8.21 5.42
N ASP A 17 5.30 8.18 6.68
CA ASP A 17 5.22 9.33 7.60
C ASP A 17 6.01 10.56 7.10
N ASN A 18 7.04 10.32 6.28
CA ASN A 18 7.81 11.38 5.64
C ASN A 18 7.09 12.03 4.43
N GLY A 19 5.84 11.64 4.16
CA GLY A 19 5.04 12.16 3.04
C GLY A 19 5.33 11.52 1.69
N GLN A 20 6.34 10.66 1.57
CA GLN A 20 6.61 9.89 0.36
C GLN A 20 5.68 8.69 0.26
N CYS A 21 5.59 8.09 -0.92
CA CYS A 21 4.77 6.91 -1.16
C CYS A 21 5.61 5.78 -1.74
N SER A 22 5.50 4.60 -1.13
CA SER A 22 6.22 3.38 -1.52
C SER A 22 5.26 2.41 -2.21
N ILE A 23 5.76 1.70 -3.22
CA ILE A 23 5.00 0.68 -3.94
C ILE A 23 5.42 -0.68 -3.40
N VAL A 24 4.49 -1.42 -2.82
CA VAL A 24 4.74 -2.73 -2.20
C VAL A 24 3.83 -3.80 -2.81
N PRO A 25 4.29 -5.04 -2.96
CA PRO A 25 3.43 -6.15 -3.36
C PRO A 25 2.43 -6.48 -2.25
N GLY A 26 1.30 -7.08 -2.61
CA GLY A 26 0.20 -7.39 -1.69
C GLY A 26 0.59 -8.32 -0.56
N SER A 27 1.60 -9.17 -0.81
CA SER A 27 2.28 -9.98 0.22
C SER A 27 2.82 -9.16 1.40
N GLU A 28 3.27 -7.94 1.12
CA GLU A 28 3.96 -7.06 2.05
C GLU A 28 3.01 -5.98 2.59
N ALA A 29 1.99 -5.59 1.80
CA ALA A 29 0.92 -4.69 2.22
C ALA A 29 0.03 -5.24 3.36
N GLU A 30 0.10 -6.53 3.64
CA GLU A 30 -0.64 -7.21 4.72
C GLU A 30 0.12 -7.24 6.07
N SER A 31 1.34 -6.70 6.16
CA SER A 31 2.13 -6.63 7.41
C SER A 31 2.64 -5.20 7.65
N PRO A 32 2.44 -4.59 8.84
CA PRO A 32 1.94 -5.16 10.08
C PRO A 32 0.44 -4.88 10.24
N LYS A 33 -0.38 -5.93 10.34
CA LYS A 33 -1.55 -5.84 11.22
C LYS A 33 -0.98 -5.57 12.61
N PRO A 34 -1.23 -4.42 13.28
CA PRO A 34 -1.36 -4.52 14.72
C PRO A 34 -2.41 -5.60 14.94
N GLU A 35 -2.10 -6.57 15.79
CA GLU A 35 -3.06 -7.53 16.32
C GLU A 35 -4.40 -6.82 16.61
N PRO A 36 -5.56 -7.48 16.48
CA PRO A 36 -6.85 -6.86 16.76
C PRO A 36 -6.90 -6.47 18.25
N GLN A 37 -6.42 -5.28 18.55
CA GLN A 37 -6.57 -4.65 19.86
C GLN A 37 -7.96 -4.02 19.87
N PRO A 38 -8.80 -4.36 20.87
CA PRO A 38 -10.13 -3.81 20.95
C PRO A 38 -10.03 -2.33 21.32
N GLU A 39 -10.60 -1.48 20.47
CA GLU A 39 -11.35 -0.29 20.89
C GLU A 39 -10.62 0.74 21.75
N ILE A 40 -9.56 1.42 21.26
CA ILE A 40 -9.23 2.82 21.64
C ILE A 40 -8.45 3.46 20.48
N GLU A 41 -9.01 4.53 19.90
CA GLU A 41 -8.39 5.50 18.98
C GLU A 41 -7.79 4.93 17.68
N GLU A 42 -8.45 5.22 16.54
CA GLU A 42 -7.99 4.85 15.20
C GLU A 42 -6.48 5.18 15.05
N PRO A 43 -5.58 4.18 14.90
CA PRO A 43 -4.20 4.49 14.54
C PRO A 43 -4.26 5.30 13.25
N PRO A 44 -3.40 6.33 13.06
CA PRO A 44 -3.47 7.19 11.89
C PRO A 44 -3.53 6.30 10.66
N ALA A 45 -4.69 6.30 9.99
CA ALA A 45 -4.95 5.35 8.92
C ALA A 45 -3.86 5.55 7.86
N LEU A 46 -2.92 4.62 7.78
CA LEU A 46 -1.83 4.67 6.81
C LEU A 46 -2.49 4.77 5.43
N GLU A 47 -2.43 5.96 4.82
CA GLU A 47 -3.10 6.23 3.54
C GLU A 47 -2.51 5.25 2.51
N ARG A 48 -3.35 4.35 1.99
CA ARG A 48 -2.96 3.36 1.01
C ARG A 48 -3.91 3.34 -0.19
N TRP A 49 -3.37 3.01 -1.36
CA TRP A 49 -4.13 2.92 -2.61
C TRP A 49 -3.82 1.62 -3.35
N GLY A 50 -4.85 0.96 -3.89
CA GLY A 50 -4.75 -0.34 -4.56
C GLY A 50 -5.93 -1.25 -4.17
N PRO A 51 -5.89 -2.55 -4.54
CA PRO A 51 -4.83 -3.22 -5.28
C PRO A 51 -4.78 -2.81 -6.76
N TYR A 52 -3.57 -2.78 -7.33
CA TYR A 52 -3.32 -2.63 -8.77
C TYR A 52 -2.87 -3.96 -9.37
N ALA A 53 -3.18 -4.18 -10.65
CA ALA A 53 -2.90 -5.46 -11.31
C ALA A 53 -1.42 -5.66 -11.67
N SER A 54 -0.61 -4.61 -11.61
CA SER A 54 0.81 -4.65 -11.96
C SER A 54 1.59 -3.49 -11.32
N GLN A 55 2.90 -3.68 -11.14
CA GLN A 55 3.78 -2.65 -10.60
C GLN A 55 3.76 -1.38 -11.45
N SER A 56 3.72 -1.52 -12.78
CA SER A 56 3.67 -0.40 -13.72
C SER A 56 2.40 0.44 -13.53
N GLU A 57 1.26 -0.19 -13.27
CA GLU A 57 0.01 0.52 -12.94
C GLU A 57 0.16 1.27 -11.62
N ALA A 58 0.71 0.64 -10.58
CA ALA A 58 0.98 1.30 -9.31
C ALA A 58 1.94 2.50 -9.46
N ILE A 59 2.94 2.42 -10.34
CA ILE A 59 3.84 3.54 -10.65
C ILE A 59 3.07 4.70 -11.29
N ALA A 60 2.24 4.43 -12.30
CA ALA A 60 1.43 5.46 -12.94
C ALA A 60 0.48 6.15 -11.95
N ARG A 61 -0.11 5.37 -11.04
CA ARG A 61 -1.01 5.87 -9.98
C ARG A 61 -0.26 6.68 -8.94
N ARG A 62 0.95 6.27 -8.54
CA ARG A 62 1.84 7.03 -7.65
C ARG A 62 2.16 8.40 -8.22
N VAL A 63 2.48 8.50 -9.51
CA VAL A 63 2.72 9.79 -10.17
C VAL A 63 1.47 10.68 -10.11
N GLY A 64 0.28 10.10 -10.31
CA GLY A 64 -0.99 10.80 -10.12
C GLY A 64 -1.17 11.35 -8.70
N LEU A 65 -0.82 10.57 -7.68
CA LEU A 65 -0.87 10.98 -6.28
C LEU A 65 0.14 12.10 -5.97
N ILE A 66 1.32 12.09 -6.61
CA ILE A 66 2.29 13.19 -6.50
C ILE A 66 1.69 14.48 -7.08
N ARG A 67 1.09 14.42 -8.27
CA ARG A 67 0.43 15.58 -8.90
C ARG A 67 -0.75 16.10 -8.09
N ALA A 68 -1.43 15.22 -7.35
CA ALA A 68 -2.53 15.58 -6.45
C ALA A 68 -2.06 16.10 -5.08
N GLY A 69 -0.75 16.18 -4.82
CA GLY A 69 -0.19 16.60 -3.53
C GLY A 69 -0.37 15.59 -2.40
N LYS A 70 -0.74 14.34 -2.72
CA LYS A 70 -0.93 13.25 -1.74
C LYS A 70 0.37 12.55 -1.38
N CYS A 71 1.32 12.53 -2.31
CA CYS A 71 2.64 11.95 -2.16
C CYS A 71 3.71 12.98 -2.51
N GLN A 72 4.84 12.94 -1.82
CA GLN A 72 6.03 13.70 -2.20
C GLN A 72 6.86 12.92 -3.23
N PRO A 73 7.46 13.63 -4.22
CA PRO A 73 8.51 13.05 -5.03
C PRO A 73 9.72 12.76 -4.14
N ALA A 74 10.37 11.62 -4.37
CA ALA A 74 11.65 11.28 -3.75
C ALA A 74 12.80 11.90 -4.53
#